data_AF-A0A7S0IQK7-F1
#
_entry.id   AF-A0A7S0IQK7-F1
#
_cell.length_a   1.000
_cell.length_b   1.000
_cell.length_c   1.000
_cell.angle_alpha   90.00
_cell.angle_beta   90.00
_cell.angle_gamma   90.00
#
_symmetry.space_group_name_H-M   'P 1'
#
loop_
_entity.id
_entity.type
_entity.pdbx_description
1 polymer ?
#
loop_
_entity_poly.entity_id
_entity_poly.type
_entity_poly.pdbx_seq_one_letter_code
_entity_poly.pdbx_strand_id
1 'polypeptide(L)'
;DSEGEGEGEEDEGKAEAKPRGGSRSRRATEREWEARYFIQKTRARSGGVVYKTELMPERSFFSREQFEQFAQGKKFKRMLLERKKGMRTYNEAQALKGKAEARRERSRSRRQVQKKTRRKEKAAALSAAEIEKRKRKFQEKKARRAAKRAQAGEN
;
A
#
# COMPACT_ATOMS: atom_id res chain seq x y z
N ASP A 1 -27.17 -69.56 2.52
CA ASP A 1 -25.89 -69.32 1.83
C ASP A 1 -25.52 -67.86 2.04
N SER A 2 -24.61 -67.53 2.98
CA SER A 2 -23.14 -67.76 2.92
C SER A 2 -22.60 -66.92 1.75
N GLU A 3 -21.70 -65.93 1.88
CA GLU A 3 -20.45 -65.76 2.62
C GLU A 3 -20.19 -64.21 2.68
N GLY A 4 -19.50 -63.55 3.61
CA GLY A 4 -18.52 -63.97 4.60
C GLY A 4 -17.10 -63.53 4.24
N GLU A 5 -16.77 -62.23 4.18
CA GLU A 5 -15.36 -61.77 4.20
C GLU A 5 -15.21 -60.44 4.96
N GLY A 6 -14.36 -60.46 5.98
CA GLY A 6 -13.86 -59.30 6.69
C GLY A 6 -12.37 -59.17 6.43
N GLU A 7 -11.88 -57.93 6.40
CA GLU A 7 -10.45 -57.64 6.49
C GLU A 7 -10.26 -56.49 7.47
N GLY A 8 -9.54 -56.80 8.54
CA GLY A 8 -8.97 -55.81 9.45
C GLY A 8 -7.69 -55.26 8.84
N GLU A 9 -7.51 -53.95 8.92
CA GLU A 9 -6.26 -53.30 8.56
C GLU A 9 -5.61 -52.79 9.84
N GLU A 10 -4.46 -53.39 10.13
CA GLU A 10 -3.65 -53.21 11.33
C GLU A 10 -2.91 -51.87 11.31
N ASP A 11 -2.85 -51.29 12.50
CA ASP A 11 -2.00 -50.16 12.88
C ASP A 11 -0.52 -50.55 12.84
N GLU A 12 0.25 -49.97 11.92
CA GLU A 12 1.70 -49.91 12.03
C GLU A 12 2.22 -48.47 11.85
N GLY A 13 2.26 -47.72 12.96
CA GLY A 13 3.52 -47.18 13.46
C GLY A 13 4.37 -46.33 12.51
N LYS A 14 3.85 -45.20 12.01
CA LYS A 14 4.68 -44.17 11.38
C LYS A 14 5.50 -43.41 12.44
N ALA A 15 6.67 -43.94 12.76
CA ALA A 15 7.70 -43.21 13.48
C ALA A 15 8.08 -41.94 12.71
N GLU A 16 7.67 -40.77 13.21
CA GLU A 16 8.10 -39.45 12.74
C GLU A 16 9.62 -39.31 12.90
N ALA A 17 10.36 -39.68 11.86
CA ALA A 17 11.76 -39.31 11.71
C ALA A 17 11.84 -37.78 11.54
N LYS A 18 12.12 -37.06 12.64
CA LYS A 18 12.44 -35.63 12.60
C LYS A 18 13.50 -35.35 11.53
N PRO A 19 13.24 -34.47 10.55
CA PRO A 19 14.19 -34.23 9.46
C PRO A 19 15.47 -33.58 10.02
N ARG A 20 16.59 -34.30 9.93
CA ARG A 20 17.95 -33.84 10.28
C ARG A 20 18.51 -32.75 9.34
N GLY A 21 17.65 -32.06 8.58
CA GLY A 21 18.00 -30.98 7.63
C GLY A 21 17.92 -29.55 8.19
N GLY A 22 17.47 -29.35 9.43
CA GLY A 22 17.12 -28.02 9.96
C GLY A 22 18.28 -27.02 10.15
N SER A 23 19.52 -27.48 10.31
CA SER A 23 20.65 -26.59 10.67
C SER A 23 21.09 -25.69 9.51
N ARG A 24 21.14 -26.20 8.28
CA ARG A 24 21.55 -25.42 7.10
C ARG A 24 20.46 -24.42 6.70
N SER A 25 19.20 -24.86 6.72
CA SER A 25 18.05 -24.00 6.42
C SER A 25 17.95 -22.83 7.39
N ARG A 26 18.07 -23.09 8.71
CA ARG A 26 18.05 -22.04 9.74
C ARG A 26 19.15 -20.99 9.56
N ARG A 27 20.37 -21.42 9.18
CA ARG A 27 21.49 -20.51 8.90
C ARG A 27 21.24 -19.65 7.66
N ALA A 28 20.58 -20.20 6.63
CA ALA A 28 20.21 -19.43 5.43
C ALA A 28 19.18 -18.34 5.78
N THR A 29 18.11 -18.70 6.49
CA THR A 29 17.10 -17.73 6.95
C THR A 29 17.71 -16.62 7.83
N GLU A 30 18.68 -16.98 8.66
CA GLU A 30 19.35 -16.05 9.55
C GLU A 30 20.25 -15.06 8.77
N ARG A 31 20.99 -15.54 7.77
CA ARG A 31 21.79 -14.67 6.88
C ARG A 31 20.92 -13.74 6.05
N GLU A 32 19.78 -14.22 5.56
CA GLU A 32 18.82 -13.39 4.86
C GLU A 32 18.25 -12.29 5.77
N TRP A 33 17.98 -12.61 7.03
CA TRP A 33 17.52 -11.65 8.02
C TRP A 33 18.59 -10.59 8.32
N GLU A 34 19.85 -11.01 8.51
CA GLU A 34 20.98 -10.09 8.70
C GLU A 34 21.16 -9.15 7.51
N ALA A 35 21.19 -9.69 6.30
CA ALA A 35 21.33 -8.91 5.07
C ALA A 35 20.16 -7.94 4.87
N ARG A 36 18.93 -8.37 5.20
CA ARG A 36 17.71 -7.55 5.06
C ARG A 36 17.75 -6.28 5.89
N TYR A 37 18.39 -6.34 7.06
CA TYR A 37 18.43 -5.27 8.05
C TYR A 37 19.82 -4.64 8.22
N PHE A 38 20.79 -5.05 7.40
CA PHE A 38 22.18 -4.58 7.47
C PHE A 38 22.79 -4.81 8.86
N ILE A 39 22.56 -6.00 9.42
CA ILE A 39 22.99 -6.37 10.76
C ILE A 39 24.39 -6.99 10.72
N GLN A 40 25.25 -6.48 11.58
CA GLN A 40 26.54 -7.05 11.92
C GLN A 40 26.44 -7.72 13.29
N LYS A 41 26.79 -9.01 13.34
CA LYS A 41 26.91 -9.76 14.59
C LYS A 41 28.33 -9.66 15.11
N THR A 42 28.46 -9.19 16.34
CA THR A 42 29.74 -9.14 17.06
C THR A 42 29.64 -9.96 18.33
N ARG A 43 30.63 -10.82 18.61
CA ARG A 43 30.70 -11.54 19.88
C ARG A 43 31.25 -10.60 20.95
N ALA A 44 30.49 -10.39 22.01
CA ALA A 44 30.93 -9.61 23.16
C ALA A 44 31.99 -10.38 23.96
N ARG A 45 32.78 -9.64 24.74
CA ARG A 45 33.80 -10.21 25.64
C ARG A 45 33.21 -11.16 26.69
N SER A 46 31.96 -10.94 27.07
CA SER A 46 31.18 -11.82 27.98
C SER A 46 30.66 -13.11 27.30
N GLY A 47 30.98 -13.33 26.02
CA GLY A 47 30.58 -14.53 25.26
C GLY A 47 29.23 -14.41 24.54
N GLY A 48 28.41 -13.41 24.86
CA GLY A 48 27.12 -13.13 24.22
C GLY A 48 27.23 -12.56 22.80
N VAL A 49 26.14 -12.61 22.02
CA VAL A 49 26.05 -12.04 20.67
C VAL A 49 25.41 -10.66 20.74
N VAL A 50 26.08 -9.66 20.17
CA VAL A 50 25.57 -8.30 20.02
C VAL A 50 25.24 -8.06 18.56
N TYR A 51 24.03 -7.58 18.32
CA TYR A 51 23.51 -7.21 17.01
C TYR A 51 23.66 -5.71 16.85
N LYS A 52 24.40 -5.29 15.83
CA LYS A 52 24.54 -3.88 15.44
C LYS A 52 24.01 -3.68 14.03
N THR A 53 23.45 -2.52 13.74
CA THR A 53 22.90 -2.20 12.42
C THR A 53 23.74 -1.09 11.80
N GLU A 54 24.17 -1.24 10.55
CA GLU A 54 24.91 -0.19 9.82
C GLU A 54 24.10 1.13 9.76
N LEU A 55 22.77 1.05 9.75
CA LEU A 55 21.88 2.20 9.71
C LEU A 55 21.85 3.03 11.01
N MET A 56 22.28 2.46 12.13
CA MET A 56 22.39 3.14 13.43
C MET A 56 23.53 2.49 14.23
N PRO A 57 24.78 2.90 13.99
CA PRO A 57 25.95 2.31 14.64
C PRO A 57 25.94 2.49 16.17
N GLU A 58 25.32 3.58 16.63
CA GLU A 58 25.22 3.94 18.06
C GLU A 58 24.33 2.98 18.87
N ARG A 59 23.51 2.16 18.20
CA ARG A 59 22.60 1.24 18.88
C ARG A 59 23.07 -0.20 18.74
N SER A 60 23.13 -0.86 19.88
CA SER A 60 23.49 -2.27 20.02
C SER A 60 22.33 -3.00 20.69
N PHE A 61 22.05 -4.22 20.23
CA PHE A 61 20.97 -5.06 20.75
C PHE A 61 21.57 -6.39 21.22
N PHE A 62 21.11 -6.90 22.36
CA PHE A 62 21.65 -8.13 22.96
C PHE A 62 20.83 -9.36 22.60
N SER A 63 19.65 -9.17 22.01
CA SER A 63 18.83 -10.24 21.44
C SER A 63 18.23 -9.83 20.10
N ARG A 64 17.87 -10.84 19.31
CA ARG A 64 17.15 -10.66 18.05
C ARG A 64 15.78 -10.00 18.27
N GLU A 65 15.07 -10.39 19.31
CA GLU A 65 13.74 -9.86 19.65
C GLU A 65 13.79 -8.37 19.96
N GLN A 66 14.79 -7.93 20.72
CA GLN A 66 15.02 -6.51 21.00
C GLN A 66 15.25 -5.70 19.72
N PHE A 67 16.03 -6.25 18.79
CA PHE A 67 16.22 -5.63 17.49
C PHE A 67 14.91 -5.58 16.69
N GLU A 68 14.13 -6.66 16.66
CA GLU A 68 12.89 -6.72 15.89
C GLU A 68 11.85 -5.71 16.41
N GLN A 69 11.71 -5.56 17.72
CA GLN A 69 10.87 -4.53 18.33
C GLN A 69 11.33 -3.12 17.92
N PHE A 70 12.63 -2.86 17.96
CA PHE A 70 13.19 -1.60 17.49
C PHE A 70 12.96 -1.37 15.99
N ALA A 71 13.09 -2.42 15.17
CA ALA A 71 12.94 -2.36 13.72
C ALA A 71 11.50 -2.04 13.31
N GLN A 72 10.52 -2.26 14.19
CA GLN A 72 9.14 -1.82 13.98
C GLN A 72 8.98 -0.29 14.08
N GLY A 73 9.95 0.43 14.65
CA GLY A 73 9.94 1.88 14.80
C GLY A 73 9.92 2.65 13.47
N LYS A 74 9.18 3.77 13.44
CA LYS A 74 9.02 4.61 12.24
C LYS A 74 10.35 5.16 11.71
N LYS A 75 11.26 5.57 12.61
CA LYS A 75 12.59 6.10 12.25
C LYS A 75 13.44 5.05 11.53
N PHE A 76 13.53 3.85 12.10
CA PHE A 76 14.31 2.76 11.51
C PHE A 76 13.73 2.32 10.15
N LYS A 77 12.40 2.13 10.08
CA LYS A 77 11.70 1.83 8.81
C LYS A 77 12.02 2.84 7.72
N ARG A 78 12.05 4.14 8.05
CA ARG A 78 12.37 5.20 7.09
C ARG A 78 13.81 5.07 6.58
N MET A 79 14.79 4.93 7.46
CA MET A 79 16.20 4.78 7.05
C MET A 79 16.43 3.51 6.24
N LEU A 80 15.78 2.40 6.62
CA LEU A 80 15.84 1.16 5.86
C LEU A 80 15.28 1.32 4.44
N LEU A 81 14.17 2.05 4.28
CA LEU A 81 13.60 2.36 2.97
C LEU A 81 14.52 3.25 2.13
N GLU A 82 15.13 4.27 2.73
CA GLU A 82 16.07 5.17 2.06
C GLU A 82 17.32 4.41 1.58
N ARG A 83 17.90 3.54 2.43
CA ARG A 83 19.03 2.68 2.05
C ARG A 83 18.65 1.73 0.90
N LYS A 84 17.50 1.06 1.00
CA LYS A 84 17.01 0.16 -0.06
C LYS A 84 16.69 0.89 -1.37
N LYS A 85 16.27 2.16 -1.30
CA LYS A 85 16.10 2.99 -2.48
C LYS A 85 17.43 3.26 -3.18
N GLY A 86 18.50 3.48 -2.43
CA GLY A 86 19.86 3.66 -2.97
C GLY A 86 20.45 2.39 -3.61
N MET A 87 20.09 1.21 -3.10
CA MET A 87 20.54 -0.09 -3.62
C MET A 87 19.66 -0.66 -4.75
N ARG A 88 18.64 0.09 -5.17
CA ARG A 88 17.67 -0.39 -6.15
C ARG A 88 18.29 -0.44 -7.55
N THR A 89 18.09 -1.57 -8.24
CA THR A 89 18.51 -1.72 -9.64
C THR A 89 17.63 -0.90 -10.59
N TYR A 90 18.14 -0.61 -11.79
CA TYR A 90 17.38 0.10 -12.82
C TYR A 90 16.04 -0.60 -13.14
N ASN A 91 16.07 -1.92 -13.31
CA ASN A 91 14.89 -2.72 -13.64
C ASN A 91 13.82 -2.64 -12.54
N GLU A 92 14.21 -2.71 -11.27
CA GLU A 92 13.30 -2.52 -10.15
C GLU A 92 12.71 -1.10 -10.09
N ALA A 93 13.52 -0.08 -10.39
CA ALA A 93 13.05 1.30 -10.43
C ALA A 93 12.01 1.50 -11.55
N GLN A 94 12.27 0.94 -12.73
CA GLN A 94 11.33 0.95 -13.86
C GLN A 94 10.04 0.20 -13.52
N ALA A 95 10.13 -0.99 -12.91
CA ALA A 95 8.96 -1.75 -12.48
C ALA A 95 8.08 -0.96 -11.49
N LEU A 96 8.69 -0.25 -10.54
CA LEU A 96 7.95 0.63 -9.62
C LEU A 96 7.32 1.83 -10.32
N LYS A 97 8.04 2.45 -11.25
CA LYS A 97 7.53 3.56 -12.06
C LYS A 97 6.31 3.11 -12.86
N GLY A 98 6.39 1.97 -13.54
CA GLY A 98 5.26 1.37 -14.26
C GLY A 98 4.07 1.06 -13.35
N LYS A 99 4.29 0.49 -12.16
CA LYS A 99 3.22 0.26 -11.17
C LYS A 99 2.56 1.58 -10.72
N ALA A 100 3.35 2.64 -10.52
CA ALA A 100 2.85 3.95 -10.14
C ALA A 100 2.03 4.61 -11.27
N GLU A 101 2.50 4.49 -12.52
CA GLU A 101 1.79 4.97 -13.71
C GLU A 101 0.47 4.24 -13.92
N ALA A 102 0.45 2.90 -13.85
CA ALA A 102 -0.77 2.10 -13.92
C ALA A 102 -1.78 2.45 -12.80
N ARG A 103 -1.30 2.82 -11.60
CA ARG A 103 -2.18 3.31 -10.53
C ARG A 103 -2.74 4.69 -10.84
N ARG A 104 -1.93 5.59 -11.39
CA ARG A 104 -2.37 6.94 -11.81
C ARG A 104 -3.41 6.86 -12.92
N GLU A 105 -3.21 5.98 -13.90
CA GLU A 105 -4.14 5.77 -15.00
C GLU A 105 -5.49 5.26 -14.50
N ARG A 106 -5.51 4.22 -13.66
CA ARG A 106 -6.75 3.74 -13.02
C ARG A 106 -7.47 4.81 -12.20
N SER A 107 -6.72 5.69 -11.53
CA SER A 107 -7.31 6.80 -10.80
C SER A 107 -7.90 7.87 -11.73
N ARG A 108 -7.18 8.20 -12.81
CA ARG A 108 -7.64 9.16 -13.83
C ARG A 108 -8.91 8.67 -14.52
N SER A 109 -8.98 7.39 -14.91
CA SER A 109 -10.16 6.82 -15.56
C SER A 109 -11.39 6.90 -14.64
N ARG A 110 -11.25 6.47 -13.37
CA ARG A 110 -12.32 6.58 -12.37
C ARG A 110 -12.78 8.03 -12.16
N ARG A 111 -11.85 8.98 -12.05
CA ARG A 111 -12.18 10.41 -11.93
C ARG A 111 -12.90 10.94 -13.15
N GLN A 112 -12.49 10.55 -14.36
CA GLN A 112 -13.17 10.98 -15.59
C GLN A 112 -14.58 10.41 -15.69
N VAL A 113 -14.78 9.13 -15.34
CA VAL A 113 -16.11 8.50 -15.32
C VAL A 113 -17.01 9.21 -14.33
N GLN A 114 -16.58 9.42 -13.07
CA GLN A 114 -17.35 10.17 -12.07
C GLN A 114 -17.66 11.60 -12.51
N LYS A 115 -16.71 12.27 -13.18
CA LYS A 115 -16.95 13.62 -13.71
C LYS A 115 -18.00 13.62 -14.83
N LYS A 116 -17.98 12.60 -15.70
CA LYS A 116 -18.98 12.44 -16.77
C LYS A 116 -20.36 12.10 -16.18
N THR A 117 -20.47 11.19 -15.22
CA THR A 117 -21.75 10.85 -14.58
C THR A 117 -22.32 12.06 -13.85
N ARG A 118 -21.52 12.75 -13.02
CA ARG A 118 -21.96 13.97 -12.32
C ARG A 118 -22.41 15.07 -13.28
N ARG A 119 -21.78 15.20 -14.45
CA ARG A 119 -22.23 16.14 -15.50
C ARG A 119 -23.56 15.72 -16.11
N LYS A 120 -23.73 14.42 -16.42
CA LYS A 120 -24.99 13.88 -16.95
C LYS A 120 -26.13 14.02 -15.94
N GLU A 121 -25.89 13.67 -14.67
CA GLU A 121 -26.84 13.85 -13.58
C GLU A 121 -27.22 15.33 -13.43
N LYS A 122 -26.27 16.25 -13.42
CA LYS A 122 -26.57 17.69 -13.39
C LYS A 122 -27.34 18.19 -14.61
N ALA A 123 -27.09 17.63 -15.78
CA ALA A 123 -27.83 17.99 -16.99
C ALA A 123 -29.26 17.45 -16.95
N ALA A 124 -29.46 16.22 -16.47
CA ALA A 124 -30.76 15.59 -16.31
C ALA A 124 -31.56 16.17 -15.12
N ALA A 125 -30.87 16.62 -14.07
CA ALA A 125 -31.47 17.19 -12.85
C ALA A 125 -31.82 18.67 -12.97
N LEU A 126 -31.67 19.30 -14.14
CA LEU A 126 -32.29 20.60 -14.41
C LEU A 126 -33.80 20.40 -14.46
N SER A 127 -34.44 20.47 -13.30
CA SER A 127 -35.89 20.40 -13.19
C SER A 127 -36.52 21.55 -13.97
N ALA A 128 -37.74 21.36 -14.47
CA ALA A 128 -38.50 22.41 -15.15
C ALA A 128 -38.55 23.71 -14.31
N ALA A 129 -38.66 23.57 -12.99
CA ALA A 129 -38.63 24.68 -12.04
C ALA A 129 -37.29 25.46 -12.02
N GLU A 130 -36.15 24.79 -12.14
CA GLU A 130 -34.84 25.47 -12.26
C GLU A 130 -34.68 26.20 -13.60
N ILE A 131 -35.23 25.63 -14.68
CA ILE A 131 -35.23 26.25 -16.00
C ILE A 131 -36.10 27.52 -15.99
N GLU A 132 -37.29 27.46 -15.39
CA GLU A 132 -38.17 28.62 -15.22
C GLU A 132 -37.53 29.71 -14.35
N LYS A 133 -36.90 29.33 -13.23
CA LYS A 133 -36.17 30.28 -12.37
C LYS A 133 -35.05 31.00 -13.14
N ARG A 134 -34.34 30.30 -14.05
CA ARG A 134 -33.32 30.90 -14.91
C ARG A 134 -33.92 31.84 -15.96
N LYS A 135 -35.03 31.45 -16.60
CA LYS A 135 -35.76 32.31 -17.55
C LYS A 135 -36.29 33.58 -16.88
N ARG A 136 -36.85 33.48 -15.67
CA ARG A 136 -37.35 34.63 -14.90
C ARG A 136 -36.23 35.62 -14.57
N LYS A 137 -35.08 35.14 -14.08
CA LYS A 137 -33.90 35.99 -13.83
C LYS A 137 -33.36 36.67 -15.10
N PHE A 138 -33.42 35.99 -16.25
CA PHE A 138 -33.01 36.57 -17.51
C PHE A 138 -33.95 37.71 -17.93
N GLN A 139 -35.27 37.51 -17.83
CA GLN A 139 -36.26 38.56 -18.12
C GLN A 139 -36.14 39.74 -17.16
N GLU A 140 -35.96 39.49 -15.86
CA GLU A 140 -35.74 40.54 -14.86
C GLU A 140 -34.48 41.36 -15.17
N LYS A 141 -33.38 40.68 -15.56
CA LYS A 141 -32.15 41.36 -15.98
C LYS A 141 -32.33 42.17 -17.28
N LYS A 142 -33.12 41.66 -18.22
CA LYS A 142 -33.47 42.34 -19.47
C LYS A 142 -34.30 43.61 -19.18
N ALA A 143 -35.33 43.49 -18.36
CA ALA A 143 -36.16 44.61 -17.92
C ALA A 143 -35.34 45.68 -17.19
N ARG A 144 -34.45 45.27 -16.27
CA ARG A 144 -33.54 46.21 -15.58
C ARG A 144 -32.61 46.95 -16.54
N ARG A 145 -32.11 46.27 -17.58
CA ARG A 145 -31.26 46.90 -18.61
C ARG A 145 -32.07 47.86 -19.49
N ALA A 146 -33.31 47.52 -19.83
CA ALA A 146 -34.20 48.39 -20.58
C ALA A 146 -34.56 49.64 -19.77
N ALA A 147 -34.92 49.50 -18.49
CA ALA A 147 -35.21 50.61 -17.59
C ALA A 147 -34.00 51.54 -17.42
N LYS A 148 -32.78 51.00 -17.25
CA LYS A 148 -31.56 51.81 -17.22
C LYS A 148 -31.26 52.52 -18.53
N ARG A 149 -31.63 51.94 -19.68
CA ARG A 149 -31.46 52.59 -21.00
C ARG A 149 -32.49 53.69 -21.21
N ALA A 150 -33.74 53.47 -20.80
CA ALA A 150 -34.80 54.48 -20.85
C ALA A 150 -34.42 55.70 -19.99
N GLN A 151 -34.00 55.47 -18.74
CA GLN A 151 -33.51 56.54 -17.85
C GLN A 151 -32.25 57.26 -18.35
N ALA A 152 -31.45 56.63 -19.21
CA ALA A 152 -30.27 57.24 -19.81
C ALA A 152 -30.54 57.93 -21.15
N GLY A 153 -31.73 57.74 -21.74
CA GLY A 153 -32.16 58.39 -22.98
C GLY A 153 -33.24 59.47 -22.79
N GLU A 154 -33.71 59.68 -21.56
CA GLU A 154 -34.60 60.78 -21.14
C GLU A 154 -33.83 62.00 -20.57
N ASN A 155 -32.49 61.98 -20.63
CA ASN A 155 -31.62 63.13 -20.36
C ASN A 155 -31.02 63.67 -21.65
#